data_AF-A0A7C5U0L6-F1
#
_entry.id   AF-A0A7C5U0L6-F1
#
_cell.length_a   1.000
_cell.length_b   1.000
_cell.length_c   1.000
_cell.angle_alpha   90.00
_cell.angle_beta   90.00
_cell.angle_gamma   90.00
#
_symmetry.space_group_name_H-M   'P 1'
#
loop_
_entity.id
_entity.type
_entity.pdbx_description
1 polymer ?
#
loop_
_entity_poly.entity_id
_entity_poly.type
_entity_poly.pdbx_seq_one_letter_code
_entity_poly.pdbx_strand_id
1 'polypeptide(L)' 'MSMEISIREATYIKVIGKLTNCGERSTSSIEIAKELGVKAPSAVDMIKRLESMGIVEHTPWRGVKLTDKGVMKYKML' A
#
# COMPACT_ATOMS: atom_id res chain seq x y z
N MET A 1 16.75 -5.38 -12.93
CA MET A 1 16.56 -4.23 -12.03
C MET A 1 16.13 -4.71 -10.65
N SER A 2 17.04 -4.71 -9.69
CA SER A 2 16.71 -4.87 -8.27
C SER A 2 15.97 -3.61 -7.83
N MET A 3 14.64 -3.67 -7.75
CA MET A 3 13.87 -2.55 -7.23
C MET A 3 14.02 -2.57 -5.71
N GLU A 4 15.04 -1.87 -5.21
CA GLU A 4 15.21 -1.58 -3.79
C GLU A 4 14.03 -0.72 -3.35
N ILE A 5 13.23 -1.28 -2.45
CA ILE A 5 12.15 -0.58 -1.77
C ILE A 5 12.68 -0.11 -0.42
N SER A 6 12.40 1.14 -0.07
CA SER A 6 12.75 1.71 1.22
C SER A 6 12.01 0.97 2.35
N ILE A 7 12.57 1.01 3.57
CA ILE A 7 11.92 0.49 4.77
C ILE A 7 10.49 1.04 4.89
N ARG A 8 10.29 2.35 4.63
CA ARG A 8 8.96 2.97 4.67
C ARG A 8 8.01 2.39 3.64
N GLU A 9 8.46 2.16 2.42
CA GLU A 9 7.65 1.56 1.36
C GLU A 9 7.25 0.13 1.75
N ALA A 10 8.21 -0.66 2.25
CA ALA A 10 7.96 -2.01 2.75
C ALA A 10 6.94 -2.04 3.91
N THR A 11 7.04 -1.11 4.87
CA THR A 11 6.07 -1.01 5.97
C THR A 11 4.66 -0.74 5.46
N TYR A 12 4.51 0.19 4.49
CA TYR A 12 3.21 0.46 3.88
C TYR A 12 2.68 -0.74 3.10
N ILE A 13 3.52 -1.43 2.33
CA ILE A 13 3.12 -2.64 1.60
C ILE A 13 2.63 -3.72 2.58
N LYS A 14 3.32 -3.91 3.72
CA LYS A 14 2.90 -4.86 4.76
C LYS A 14 1.53 -4.52 5.34
N VAL A 15 1.33 -3.27 5.73
CA VAL A 15 0.05 -2.82 6.31
C VAL A 15 -1.09 -2.91 5.28
N ILE A 16 -0.87 -2.43 4.06
CA ILE A 16 -1.88 -2.49 3.00
C ILE A 16 -2.21 -3.95 2.69
N GLY A 17 -1.21 -4.83 2.57
CA GLY A 17 -1.43 -6.26 2.35
C GLY A 17 -2.27 -6.93 3.45
N LYS A 18 -1.95 -6.64 4.72
CA LYS A 18 -2.73 -7.10 5.88
C LYS A 18 -4.17 -6.58 5.83
N LEU A 19 -4.36 -5.29 5.60
CA LEU A 19 -5.68 -4.66 5.58
C LEU A 19 -6.52 -5.10 4.39
N THR A 20 -5.90 -5.40 3.25
CA THR A 20 -6.57 -5.77 1.98
C THR A 20 -6.75 -7.27 1.81
N ASN A 21 -6.31 -8.09 2.77
CA ASN A 21 -6.21 -9.55 2.64
C ASN A 21 -5.51 -9.95 1.34
N CYS A 22 -4.26 -9.52 1.17
CA CYS A 22 -3.49 -9.75 -0.07
C CYS A 22 -4.19 -9.24 -1.35
N GLY A 23 -4.86 -8.09 -1.28
CA GLY A 23 -5.52 -7.47 -2.43
C GLY A 23 -6.94 -7.97 -2.74
N GLU A 24 -7.48 -8.93 -1.98
CA GLU A 24 -8.86 -9.45 -2.16
C GLU A 24 -9.93 -8.40 -1.82
N ARG A 25 -9.62 -7.44 -0.95
CA ARG A 25 -10.50 -6.31 -0.62
C ARG A 25 -9.75 -4.98 -0.67
N SER A 26 -10.48 -3.90 -0.75
CA SER A 26 -9.91 -2.56 -0.63
C SER A 26 -9.93 -2.05 0.81
N THR A 27 -9.00 -1.15 1.14
CA THR A 27 -8.98 -0.39 2.40
C THR A 27 -8.93 1.11 2.12
N SER A 28 -9.21 1.96 3.11
CA SER A 28 -9.14 3.42 2.94
C SER A 28 -7.75 3.97 3.31
N SER A 29 -7.39 5.13 2.74
CA SER A 29 -6.17 5.85 3.12
C SER A 29 -6.18 6.26 4.60
N ILE A 30 -7.37 6.48 5.17
CA ILE A 30 -7.57 6.82 6.59
C ILE A 30 -7.22 5.63 7.48
N GLU A 31 -7.70 4.42 7.15
CA GLU A 31 -7.39 3.21 7.89
C GLU A 31 -5.90 2.85 7.80
N ILE A 32 -5.28 3.03 6.62
CA ILE A 32 -3.83 2.87 6.45
C ILE A 32 -3.07 3.85 7.33
N ALA A 33 -3.48 5.12 7.36
CA ALA A 33 -2.84 6.15 8.18
C ALA A 33 -2.95 5.84 9.67
N LYS A 34 -4.12 5.37 10.10
CA LYS A 34 -4.41 4.96 11.48
C LYS A 34 -3.56 3.77 11.92
N GLU A 35 -3.51 2.70 11.12
CA GLU A 35 -2.70 1.50 11.43
C GLU A 35 -1.19 1.82 11.52
N LEU A 36 -0.72 2.78 10.71
CA LEU A 36 0.68 3.22 10.70
C LEU A 36 1.00 4.33 11.70
N GLY A 37 0.00 4.90 12.40
CA GLY A 37 0.19 6.03 13.31
C GLY A 37 0.71 7.31 12.62
N VAL A 38 0.38 7.52 11.35
CA VAL A 38 0.83 8.66 10.55
C VAL A 38 -0.32 9.61 10.24
N LYS A 39 0.01 10.83 9.80
CA LYS A 39 -1.00 11.79 9.32
C LYS A 39 -1.58 11.34 7.98
N ALA A 40 -2.88 11.56 7.78
CA ALA A 40 -3.58 11.17 6.55
C ALA A 40 -2.93 11.69 5.25
N PRO A 41 -2.48 12.97 5.15
CA PRO A 41 -1.78 13.44 3.95
C PRO A 41 -0.50 12.64 3.65
N SER A 42 0.27 12.29 4.68
CA SER A 42 1.48 11.48 4.53
C SER A 42 1.19 10.08 3.98
N ALA A 43 0.07 9.48 4.39
CA ALA A 43 -0.35 8.21 3.86
C ALA A 43 -0.76 8.32 2.38
N VAL A 44 -1.52 9.37 2.03
CA VAL A 44 -1.94 9.64 0.65
C VAL A 44 -0.73 9.82 -0.28
N ASP A 45 0.28 10.59 0.13
CA ASP A 45 1.49 10.79 -0.67
C ASP A 45 2.25 9.48 -0.90
N MET A 46 2.35 8.63 0.13
CA MET A 46 2.99 7.32 0.00
C MET A 46 2.18 6.37 -0.90
N ILE A 47 0.85 6.38 -0.77
CA ILE A 47 -0.04 5.56 -1.63
C ILE A 47 0.15 5.96 -3.10
N LYS A 48 0.17 7.26 -3.43
CA LYS A 48 0.42 7.74 -4.81
C LYS A 48 1.78 7.30 -5.35
N ARG A 49 2.81 7.28 -4.49
CA ARG A 49 4.14 6.79 -4.86
C ARG A 49 4.12 5.29 -5.16
N LEU A 50 3.50 4.48 -4.29
CA LEU A 50 3.34 3.04 -4.51
C LEU A 50 2.49 2.73 -5.74
N GLU A 51 1.48 3.55 -6.03
CA GLU A 51 0.64 3.46 -7.23
C GLU A 51 1.47 3.72 -8.49
N SER A 52 2.31 4.77 -8.49
CA SER A 52 3.24 5.07 -9.58
C SER A 52 4.27 3.94 -9.83
N MET A 53 4.54 3.11 -8.81
CA MET A 53 5.40 1.92 -8.91
C MET A 53 4.64 0.66 -9.35
N GLY A 54 3.32 0.75 -9.51
CA GLY A 54 2.42 -0.36 -9.84
C GLY A 54 2.26 -1.38 -8.71
N ILE A 55 2.50 -0.98 -7.46
CA ILE A 55 2.40 -1.85 -6.27
C ILE A 55 0.99 -1.86 -5.68
N VAL A 56 0.29 -0.72 -5.76
CA VAL A 56 -1.09 -0.57 -5.32
C VAL A 56 -1.94 0.02 -6.43
N GLU A 57 -3.24 -0.26 -6.36
CA GLU A 57 -4.26 0.42 -7.16
C GLU A 57 -5.07 1.29 -6.19
N HIS A 58 -5.16 2.59 -6.47
CA HIS A 58 -6.01 3.51 -5.72
C HIS A 58 -7.13 4.02 -6.63
N THR A 59 -8.36 3.61 -6.32
CA THR A 59 -9.54 4.05 -7.07
C THR A 59 -10.38 5.00 -6.21
N PRO A 60 -10.76 6.19 -6.74
CA PRO A 60 -11.64 7.11 -6.04
C PRO A 60 -12.89 6.38 -5.53
N TRP A 61 -13.26 6.62 -4.27
CA TRP A 61 -14.42 6.03 -3.59
C TRP A 61 -14.39 4.50 -3.38
N ARG A 62 -13.45 3.78 -4.01
CA ARG A 62 -13.27 2.33 -3.85
C ARG A 62 -12.08 1.96 -2.96
N GLY A 63 -11.22 2.92 -2.63
CA GLY A 63 -10.09 2.72 -1.72
C GLY A 63 -8.82 2.22 -2.42
N VAL A 64 -7.93 1.64 -1.63
CA VAL A 64 -6.59 1.18 -2.01
C VAL A 64 -6.51 -0.34 -1.83
N LYS A 65 -5.93 -1.04 -2.80
CA LYS A 65 -5.58 -2.46 -2.68
C LYS A 65 -4.22 -2.76 -3.29
N LEU A 66 -3.60 -3.88 -2.92
CA LEU A 66 -2.41 -4.37 -3.60
C LEU A 66 -2.77 -4.82 -5.02
N THR A 67 -1.89 -4.55 -5.99
CA THR A 67 -1.89 -5.22 -7.29
C THR A 67 -1.25 -6.60 -7.17
N ASP A 68 -1.32 -7.43 -8.22
CA ASP A 68 -0.61 -8.72 -8.23
C ASP A 68 0.89 -8.56 -7.93
N LYS A 69 1.53 -7.52 -8.51
CA LYS A 69 2.92 -7.18 -8.24
C LYS A 69 3.14 -6.80 -6.77
N GLY A 70 2.21 -6.05 -6.18
CA GLY A 70 2.23 -5.70 -4.76
C GLY A 70 2.06 -6.91 -3.85
N VAL A 71 1.19 -7.86 -4.20
CA VAL A 71 1.00 -9.12 -3.46
C VAL A 71 2.26 -9.98 -3.49
N MET A 72 2.91 -10.10 -4.65
CA MET A 72 4.20 -10.79 -4.76
C MET A 72 5.25 -10.14 -3.86
N LYS A 73 5.34 -8.80 -3.87
CA LYS A 73 6.25 -8.06 -2.99
C LYS A 73 5.91 -8.27 -1.52
N TYR A 74 4.64 -8.20 -1.13
CA TYR A 74 4.18 -8.45 0.24
C TYR A 74 4.60 -9.83 0.74
N LYS A 75 4.47 -10.87 -0.10
CA LYS A 75 4.87 -12.25 0.24
C LYS A 75 6.39 -12.45 0.36
N MET A 76 7.20 -11.54 -0.19
CA MET A 76 8.67 -11.59 -0.12
C MET A 76 9.26 -10.77 1.03
N LEU A 77 8.43 -10.01 1.76
CA LEU A 77 8.82 -9.07 2.81
C LEU A 77 8.68 -9.67 4.22
#